data_AF-A0A2D6R8U4-F1
#
_entry.id   AF-A0A2D6R8U4-F1
#
_cell.length_a   1.000
_cell.length_b   1.000
_cell.length_c   1.000
_cell.angle_alpha   90.00
_cell.angle_beta   90.00
_cell.angle_gamma   90.00
#
_symmetry.space_group_name_H-M   'P 1'
#
loop_
_entity.id
_entity.type
_entity.pdbx_description
1 polymer ?
#
loop_
_entity_poly.entity_id
_entity_poly.type
_entity_poly.pdbx_seq_one_letter_code
_entity_poly.pdbx_strand_id
1 'polypeptide(L)'
;MYISSAFDAKATKTTMDRRLDLHGNELQTKQFDWEKSLTSIVGVIAFVYPLTAVPQLFEIWIRQNVAGVSILTWAMFMLFSIPLLVYFIIRKERAMTIMYTIWMGIYVAVISGVLIYG
;
A
#
# COMPACT_ATOMS: atom_id res chain seq x y z
N MET A 1 -33.68 -35.42 42.60
CA MET A 1 -33.23 -34.05 42.28
C MET A 1 -31.79 -34.06 41.77
N TYR A 2 -31.52 -34.73 40.63
CA TYR A 2 -30.17 -34.84 40.02
C TYR A 2 -30.19 -34.79 38.47
N ILE A 3 -31.36 -34.87 37.86
CA ILE A 3 -31.50 -34.94 36.39
C ILE A 3 -31.51 -33.53 35.76
N SER A 4 -31.91 -32.50 36.53
CA SER A 4 -31.95 -31.10 36.05
C SER A 4 -30.57 -30.53 35.78
N SER A 5 -29.58 -30.78 36.66
CA SER A 5 -28.26 -30.15 36.57
C SER A 5 -27.42 -30.65 35.39
N ALA A 6 -27.57 -31.91 35.00
CA ALA A 6 -26.86 -32.49 33.85
C ALA A 6 -27.43 -31.98 32.50
N PHE A 7 -28.74 -31.73 32.44
CA PHE A 7 -29.38 -31.17 31.25
C PHE A 7 -28.98 -29.69 31.05
N ASP A 8 -28.98 -28.90 32.13
CA ASP A 8 -28.56 -27.50 32.10
C ASP A 8 -27.08 -27.34 31.72
N ALA A 9 -26.20 -28.24 32.18
CA ALA A 9 -24.79 -28.22 31.80
C ALA A 9 -24.57 -28.50 30.30
N LYS A 10 -25.34 -29.42 29.71
CA LYS A 10 -25.25 -29.75 28.28
C LYS A 10 -25.76 -28.61 27.40
N ALA A 11 -26.88 -28.00 27.77
CA ALA A 11 -27.42 -26.83 27.08
C ALA A 11 -26.45 -25.63 27.16
N THR A 12 -25.82 -25.43 28.32
CA THR A 12 -24.81 -24.37 28.53
C THR A 12 -23.56 -24.59 27.68
N LYS A 13 -23.06 -25.84 27.59
CA LYS A 13 -21.91 -26.17 26.75
C LYS A 13 -22.21 -25.95 25.26
N THR A 14 -23.34 -26.44 24.76
CA THR A 14 -23.73 -26.26 23.35
C THR A 14 -23.94 -24.79 22.99
N THR A 15 -24.48 -23.98 23.91
CA THR A 15 -24.61 -22.54 23.70
C THR A 15 -23.29 -21.79 23.77
N MET A 16 -22.33 -22.25 24.58
CA MET A 16 -20.96 -21.72 24.60
C MET A 16 -20.21 -22.02 23.31
N ASP A 17 -20.22 -23.28 22.86
CA ASP A 17 -19.54 -23.70 21.64
C ASP A 17 -20.06 -22.89 20.43
N ARG A 18 -21.38 -22.72 20.33
CA ARG A 18 -22.01 -21.90 19.29
C ARG A 18 -21.59 -20.43 19.34
N ARG A 19 -21.38 -19.86 20.53
CA ARG A 19 -20.95 -18.45 20.69
C ARG A 19 -19.50 -18.27 20.29
N LEU A 20 -18.63 -19.24 20.59
CA LEU A 20 -17.22 -19.20 20.18
C LEU A 20 -17.07 -19.30 18.66
N ASP A 21 -17.86 -20.16 18.01
CA ASP A 21 -17.87 -20.29 16.56
C ASP A 21 -18.35 -19.02 15.85
N LEU A 22 -19.42 -18.40 16.38
CA LEU A 22 -19.95 -17.14 15.84
C LEU A 22 -18.94 -16.00 15.98
N HIS A 23 -18.27 -15.88 17.13
CA HIS A 23 -17.28 -14.83 17.35
C HIS A 23 -16.03 -15.03 16.50
N GLY A 24 -15.58 -16.29 16.33
CA GLY A 24 -14.48 -16.63 15.43
C GLY A 24 -14.80 -16.29 13.96
N ASN A 25 -16.02 -16.59 13.52
CA ASN A 25 -16.46 -16.30 12.15
C ASN A 25 -16.62 -14.79 11.90
N GLU A 26 -17.20 -14.04 12.84
CA GLU A 26 -17.35 -12.57 12.73
C GLU A 26 -16.00 -11.84 12.65
N LEU A 27 -15.01 -12.27 13.45
CA LEU A 27 -13.66 -11.70 13.40
C LEU A 27 -12.96 -12.03 12.07
N GLN A 28 -13.12 -13.26 11.56
CA GLN A 28 -12.57 -13.65 10.24
C GLN A 28 -13.23 -12.87 9.10
N THR A 29 -14.56 -12.70 9.09
CA THR A 29 -15.27 -11.97 8.02
C THR A 29 -14.90 -10.49 8.00
N LYS A 30 -14.78 -9.86 9.18
CA LYS A 30 -14.40 -8.45 9.28
C LYS A 30 -12.94 -8.22 8.88
N GLN A 31 -12.06 -9.19 9.18
CA GLN A 31 -10.68 -9.17 8.70
C GLN A 31 -10.60 -9.31 7.16
N PHE A 32 -11.47 -10.13 6.57
CA PHE A 32 -11.51 -10.33 5.12
C PHE A 32 -11.92 -9.07 4.34
N ASP A 33 -12.84 -8.25 4.88
CA ASP A 33 -13.36 -7.07 4.16
C ASP A 33 -12.39 -5.87 4.10
N TRP A 34 -11.57 -5.63 5.16
CA TRP A 34 -10.63 -4.50 5.16
C TRP A 34 -9.42 -4.77 4.24
N GLU A 35 -8.93 -6.01 4.19
CA GLU A 35 -7.81 -6.40 3.32
C GLU A 35 -8.17 -6.15 1.86
N LYS A 36 -9.34 -6.62 1.43
CA LYS A 36 -9.85 -6.42 0.08
C LYS A 36 -10.03 -4.94 -0.27
N SER A 37 -10.56 -4.16 0.67
CA SER A 37 -10.73 -2.71 0.50
C SER A 37 -9.39 -2.00 0.34
N LEU A 38 -8.39 -2.33 1.16
CA LEU A 38 -7.05 -1.78 1.04
C LEU A 38 -6.36 -2.18 -0.26
N THR A 39 -6.47 -3.43 -0.70
CA THR A 39 -5.92 -3.85 -2.00
C THR A 39 -6.49 -3.00 -3.13
N SER A 40 -7.79 -2.72 -3.11
CA SER A 40 -8.42 -1.84 -4.10
C SER A 40 -7.91 -0.40 -4.01
N ILE A 41 -7.79 0.15 -2.81
CA ILE A 41 -7.28 1.52 -2.58
C ILE A 41 -5.83 1.64 -3.05
N VAL A 42 -4.98 0.68 -2.68
CA VAL A 42 -3.58 0.61 -3.11
C VAL A 42 -3.48 0.55 -4.64
N GLY A 43 -4.37 -0.20 -5.28
CA GLY A 43 -4.47 -0.25 -6.74
C GLY A 43 -4.70 1.13 -7.36
N VAL A 44 -5.57 1.96 -6.77
CA VAL A 44 -5.82 3.33 -7.25
C VAL A 44 -4.64 4.26 -6.92
N ILE A 45 -4.12 4.19 -5.69
CA ILE A 45 -3.00 5.02 -5.22
C ILE A 45 -1.76 4.80 -6.09
N ALA A 46 -1.51 3.57 -6.54
CA ALA A 46 -0.39 3.26 -7.42
C ALA A 46 -0.32 4.16 -8.68
N PHE A 47 -1.46 4.65 -9.16
CA PHE A 47 -1.53 5.57 -10.31
C PHE A 47 -1.62 7.04 -9.89
N VAL A 48 -2.37 7.34 -8.82
CA VAL A 48 -2.60 8.72 -8.38
C VAL A 48 -1.37 9.31 -7.69
N TYR A 49 -0.65 8.51 -6.91
CA TYR A 49 0.49 8.98 -6.11
C TYR A 49 1.62 9.58 -6.97
N PRO A 50 2.06 8.96 -8.08
CA PRO A 50 3.05 9.58 -8.97
C PRO A 50 2.63 10.96 -9.54
N LEU A 51 1.32 11.25 -9.65
CA LEU A 51 0.85 12.56 -10.11
C LEU A 51 1.20 13.69 -9.14
N THR A 52 1.54 13.36 -7.89
CA THR A 52 2.01 14.35 -6.92
C THR A 52 3.37 14.96 -7.31
N ALA A 53 4.10 14.36 -8.25
CA ALA A 53 5.32 14.93 -8.80
C ALA A 53 5.07 16.00 -9.88
N VAL A 54 3.84 16.15 -10.38
CA VAL A 54 3.52 17.10 -11.46
C VAL A 54 3.92 18.54 -11.10
N PRO A 55 3.63 19.08 -9.90
CA PRO A 55 4.08 20.43 -9.54
C PRO A 55 5.61 20.57 -9.56
N GLN A 56 6.35 19.55 -9.09
CA GLN A 56 7.81 19.56 -9.12
C GLN A 56 8.35 19.56 -10.55
N LEU A 57 7.76 18.75 -11.43
CA LEU A 57 8.14 18.72 -12.85
C LEU A 57 7.77 20.04 -13.54
N PHE A 58 6.66 20.67 -13.18
CA PHE A 58 6.25 21.96 -13.72
C PHE A 58 7.22 23.09 -13.32
N GLU A 59 7.63 23.16 -12.05
CA GLU A 59 8.65 24.12 -11.61
C GLU A 59 9.95 23.96 -12.39
N ILE A 60 10.41 22.73 -12.59
CA ILE A 60 11.68 22.46 -13.26
C ILE A 60 11.60 22.72 -14.77
N TRP A 61 10.60 22.17 -15.47
CA TRP A 61 10.59 22.17 -16.93
C TRP A 61 9.89 23.37 -17.56
N ILE A 62 8.92 23.97 -16.87
CA ILE A 62 8.18 25.13 -17.39
C ILE A 62 8.71 26.43 -16.80
N ARG A 63 8.89 26.48 -15.47
CA ARG A 63 9.41 27.67 -14.80
C ARG A 63 10.93 27.74 -14.78
N GLN A 64 11.62 26.66 -15.17
CA GLN A 64 13.09 26.57 -15.14
C GLN A 64 13.66 26.90 -13.76
N ASN A 65 12.88 26.60 -12.72
CA ASN A 65 13.21 26.88 -11.35
C ASN A 65 13.59 25.60 -10.63
N VAL A 66 14.87 25.47 -10.31
CA VAL A 66 15.44 24.32 -9.60
C VAL A 66 15.92 24.70 -8.20
N ALA A 67 15.60 25.92 -7.73
CA ALA A 67 16.01 26.40 -6.41
C ALA A 67 15.47 25.48 -5.31
N GLY A 68 16.37 24.98 -4.46
CA GLY A 68 16.02 24.06 -3.37
C GLY A 68 15.86 22.59 -3.80
N VAL A 69 16.04 22.25 -5.08
CA VAL A 69 15.97 20.86 -5.55
C VAL A 69 17.34 20.19 -5.40
N SER A 70 17.43 19.21 -4.50
CA SER A 70 18.68 18.47 -4.23
C SER A 70 18.85 17.27 -5.16
N ILE A 71 19.80 17.33 -6.10
CA ILE A 71 20.13 16.19 -7.00
C ILE A 71 20.44 14.93 -6.19
N LEU A 72 21.21 15.05 -5.12
CA LEU A 72 21.60 13.91 -4.27
C LEU A 72 20.37 13.20 -3.70
N THR A 73 19.36 13.98 -3.26
CA THR A 73 18.12 13.42 -2.72
C THR A 73 17.36 12.61 -3.78
N TRP A 74 17.19 13.16 -4.98
CA TRP A 74 16.48 12.50 -6.07
C TRP A 74 17.24 11.29 -6.63
N ALA A 75 18.58 11.36 -6.68
CA ALA A 75 19.43 10.23 -7.03
C ALA A 75 19.33 9.10 -6.00
N MET A 76 19.28 9.41 -4.71
CA MET A 76 19.12 8.42 -3.65
C MET A 76 17.73 7.77 -3.67
N PHE A 77 16.67 8.55 -3.93
CA PHE A 77 15.34 7.99 -4.15
C PHE A 77 15.31 7.02 -5.33
N MET A 78 15.95 7.38 -6.45
CA MET A 78 16.08 6.49 -7.60
C MET A 78 16.84 5.22 -7.25
N LEU A 79 18.02 5.35 -6.64
CA LEU A 79 18.88 4.23 -6.27
C LEU A 79 18.17 3.24 -5.35
N PHE A 80 17.50 3.72 -4.32
CA PHE A 80 16.79 2.87 -3.35
C PHE A 80 15.45 2.33 -3.86
N SER A 81 14.87 2.95 -4.89
CA SER A 81 13.67 2.42 -5.55
C SER A 81 13.94 1.22 -6.45
N ILE A 82 15.18 1.05 -6.95
CA ILE A 82 15.56 -0.08 -7.80
C ILE A 82 15.31 -1.45 -7.13
N PRO A 83 15.84 -1.74 -5.92
CA PRO A 83 15.58 -3.04 -5.28
C PRO A 83 14.10 -3.26 -4.97
N LEU A 84 13.34 -2.19 -4.66
CA LEU A 84 11.90 -2.27 -4.42
C LEU A 84 11.14 -2.64 -5.71
N LEU A 85 11.47 -2.00 -6.82
CA LEU A 85 10.90 -2.32 -8.12
C LEU A 85 11.17 -3.79 -8.49
N VAL A 86 12.42 -4.24 -8.36
CA VAL A 86 12.81 -5.64 -8.62
C VAL A 86 12.02 -6.60 -7.74
N TYR A 87 11.89 -6.29 -6.44
CA TYR A 87 11.14 -7.11 -5.50
C TYR A 87 9.66 -7.26 -5.88
N PHE A 88 8.98 -6.17 -6.25
CA PHE A 88 7.57 -6.23 -6.66
C PHE A 88 7.35 -6.93 -8.00
N ILE A 89 8.31 -6.81 -8.93
CA ILE A 89 8.31 -7.59 -10.18
C ILE A 89 8.34 -9.08 -9.87
N ILE A 90 9.24 -9.53 -8.99
CA ILE A 90 9.37 -10.94 -8.60
C ILE A 90 8.07 -11.45 -7.95
N ARG A 91 7.43 -10.63 -7.12
CA ARG A 91 6.15 -10.96 -6.47
C ARG A 91 4.92 -10.84 -7.37
N LYS A 92 5.09 -10.36 -8.61
CA LYS A 92 3.99 -10.13 -9.58
C LYS A 92 2.93 -9.14 -9.07
N GLU A 93 3.34 -8.20 -8.21
CA GLU A 93 2.49 -7.17 -7.62
C GLU A 93 2.32 -5.99 -8.59
N ARG A 94 1.40 -6.14 -9.56
CA ARG A 94 1.27 -5.24 -10.72
C ARG A 94 1.15 -3.77 -10.35
N ALA A 95 0.33 -3.45 -9.34
CA ALA A 95 0.10 -2.06 -8.94
C ALA A 95 1.40 -1.40 -8.46
N MET A 96 2.14 -2.06 -7.57
CA MET A 96 3.40 -1.52 -7.06
C MET A 96 4.49 -1.49 -8.14
N THR A 97 4.57 -2.51 -8.99
CA THR A 97 5.50 -2.50 -10.13
C THR A 97 5.27 -1.28 -11.01
N ILE A 98 4.02 -1.02 -11.42
CA ILE A 98 3.68 0.15 -12.25
C ILE A 98 4.04 1.46 -11.53
N MET A 99 3.67 1.59 -10.25
CA MET A 99 3.97 2.78 -9.46
C MET A 99 5.47 3.09 -9.42
N TYR A 100 6.30 2.11 -9.09
CA TYR A 100 7.75 2.30 -9.04
C TYR A 100 8.34 2.55 -10.43
N THR A 101 7.83 1.93 -11.49
CA THR A 101 8.25 2.23 -12.86
C THR A 101 7.97 3.68 -13.25
N ILE A 102 6.80 4.22 -12.91
CA ILE A 102 6.47 5.64 -13.18
C ILE A 102 7.41 6.56 -12.38
N TRP A 103 7.64 6.26 -11.10
CA TRP A 103 8.56 7.03 -10.26
C TRP A 103 9.99 7.03 -10.80
N MET A 104 10.48 5.90 -11.34
CA MET A 104 11.79 5.88 -12.00
C MET A 104 11.87 6.88 -13.15
N GLY A 105 10.82 6.98 -13.98
CA GLY A 105 10.74 8.00 -15.03
C GLY A 105 10.73 9.42 -14.48
N ILE A 106 9.98 9.67 -13.41
CA ILE A 106 9.93 10.97 -12.72
C ILE A 106 11.31 11.35 -12.16
N TYR A 107 12.01 10.41 -11.50
CA TYR A 107 13.34 10.67 -10.95
C TYR A 107 14.33 11.05 -12.04
N VAL A 108 14.33 10.32 -13.16
CA VAL A 108 15.14 10.68 -14.33
C VAL A 108 14.78 12.08 -14.82
N ALA A 109 13.49 12.40 -14.98
CA ALA A 109 13.06 13.72 -15.43
C ALA A 109 13.46 14.85 -14.48
N VAL A 110 13.39 14.63 -13.17
CA VAL A 110 13.84 15.61 -12.17
C VAL A 110 15.37 15.79 -12.23
N ILE A 111 16.13 14.70 -12.15
CA ILE A 111 17.60 14.75 -12.18
C ILE A 111 18.08 15.43 -13.47
N SER A 112 17.54 15.04 -14.63
CA SER A 112 17.87 15.66 -15.91
C SER A 112 17.51 17.14 -15.96
N GLY A 113 16.33 17.53 -15.48
CA GLY A 113 15.94 18.94 -15.47
C GLY A 113 16.81 19.79 -14.55
N VAL A 114 17.22 19.28 -13.38
CA VAL A 114 18.17 19.98 -12.50
C VAL A 114 19.56 20.08 -13.15
N LEU A 115 20.03 19.05 -13.86
CA LEU A 115 21.31 19.12 -14.57
C LEU A 115 21.30 20.10 -15.76
N ILE A 116 20.13 20.39 -16.35
CA ILE A 116 19.98 21.30 -17.50
C ILE A 116 19.81 22.76 -17.05
N TYR A 117 19.04 23.00 -15.99
CA TYR A 117 18.66 24.36 -15.55
C TYR A 117 19.36 24.83 -14.26
N GLY A 118 20.14 23.96 -13.61
CA GLY A 118 20.84 24.25 -12.35
C GLY A 118 22.25 24.77 -12.50
#